data_AF-A0A839DX14-F1
#
_entry.id   AF-A0A839DX14-F1
#
_cell.length_a   1.000
_cell.length_b   1.000
_cell.length_c   1.000
_cell.angle_alpha   90.00
_cell.angle_beta   90.00
_cell.angle_gamma   90.00
#
_symmetry.space_group_name_H-M   'P 1'
#
loop_
_entity.id
_entity.type
_entity.pdbx_description
1 polymer ?
#
loop_
_entity_poly.entity_id
_entity_poly.type
_entity_poly.pdbx_seq_one_letter_code
_entity_poly.pdbx_strand_id
1 'polypeptide(L)'
;MATTDLEKTSGQDKPGEAIDPAEEPSVDWGWHGGFPKGLQISGWFCTFAMGMMLVGNHQGILSGGNGFKAADIWLIVITVGMAVGLLWDLRRRRLSWRDR
;
A
#
# COMPACT_ATOMS: atom_id res chain seq x y z
N MET A 1 -25.13 -16.18 -41.34
CA MET A 1 -24.82 -14.83 -40.83
C MET A 1 -25.19 -14.74 -39.36
N ALA A 2 -24.40 -15.35 -38.46
CA ALA A 2 -24.72 -15.43 -37.03
C ALA A 2 -23.46 -15.60 -36.16
N THR A 3 -22.44 -14.75 -36.36
CA THR A 3 -21.21 -14.79 -35.53
C THR A 3 -20.77 -13.42 -35.02
N THR A 4 -21.45 -12.33 -35.40
CA THR A 4 -21.02 -10.95 -35.05
C THR A 4 -21.61 -10.43 -33.74
N ASP A 5 -22.51 -11.20 -33.10
CA ASP A 5 -23.18 -10.76 -31.87
C ASP A 5 -22.50 -11.27 -30.58
N LEU A 6 -21.53 -12.19 -30.68
CA LEU A 6 -20.78 -12.71 -29.53
C LEU A 6 -19.50 -11.91 -29.22
N GLU A 7 -19.05 -11.04 -30.13
CA GLU A 7 -17.80 -10.28 -29.98
C GLU A 7 -18.00 -8.99 -29.17
N LYS A 8 -19.25 -8.52 -29.02
CA LYS A 8 -19.54 -7.20 -28.42
C LYS A 8 -19.82 -7.23 -26.91
N THR A 9 -19.73 -8.39 -26.26
CA THR A 9 -20.01 -8.56 -24.81
C THR A 9 -18.77 -8.89 -23.97
N SER A 10 -17.56 -8.77 -24.51
CA SER A 10 -16.32 -8.84 -23.73
C SER A 10 -15.77 -7.46 -23.35
N GLY A 11 -16.27 -6.39 -23.99
CA GLY A 11 -15.86 -5.00 -23.77
C GLY A 11 -16.77 -4.22 -22.82
N GLN A 12 -17.37 -4.86 -21.80
CA GLN A 12 -18.02 -4.10 -20.73
C GLN A 12 -16.98 -3.62 -19.72
N ASP A 13 -16.53 -2.39 -19.96
CA ASP A 13 -15.97 -1.43 -19.02
C ASP A 13 -16.26 -1.79 -17.55
N LYS A 14 -15.31 -2.48 -16.91
CA LYS A 14 -15.18 -2.44 -15.46
C LYS A 14 -14.34 -1.22 -15.13
N PRO A 15 -14.89 -0.19 -14.45
CA PRO A 15 -14.11 0.97 -14.05
C PRO A 15 -13.23 0.57 -12.87
N GLY A 16 -12.09 -0.03 -13.16
CA GLY A 16 -11.11 -0.47 -12.17
C GLY A 16 -9.96 -1.20 -12.84
N GLU A 17 -8.98 -0.44 -13.32
CA GLU A 17 -7.62 -0.95 -13.58
C GLU A 17 -7.51 -2.01 -14.70
N ALA A 18 -8.01 -1.71 -15.90
CA ALA A 18 -7.64 -2.51 -17.08
C ALA A 18 -6.21 -2.12 -17.52
N ILE A 19 -5.22 -2.92 -17.11
CA ILE A 19 -3.85 -2.86 -17.63
C ILE A 19 -3.90 -3.21 -19.12
N ASP A 20 -3.22 -2.42 -19.95
CA ASP A 20 -3.20 -2.63 -21.40
C ASP A 20 -2.55 -4.00 -21.73
N PRO A 21 -3.27 -4.91 -22.42
CA PRO A 21 -2.70 -6.18 -22.86
C PRO A 21 -1.45 -6.06 -23.73
N ALA A 22 -1.22 -4.89 -24.36
CA ALA A 22 -0.01 -4.61 -25.13
C ALA A 22 1.23 -4.37 -24.24
N GLU A 23 1.06 -3.86 -23.02
CA GLU A 23 2.15 -3.61 -22.07
C GLU A 23 2.54 -4.88 -21.29
N GLU A 24 1.56 -5.74 -20.95
CA GLU A 24 1.81 -6.94 -20.16
C GLU A 24 0.97 -8.15 -20.67
N PRO A 25 1.43 -8.97 -21.63
CA PRO A 25 0.62 -10.06 -22.22
C PRO A 25 0.21 -11.19 -21.26
N SER A 26 0.61 -11.12 -19.98
CA SER A 26 0.15 -12.01 -18.92
C SER A 26 -1.16 -11.56 -18.25
N VAL A 27 -1.77 -10.41 -18.67
CA VAL A 27 -3.05 -9.95 -18.09
C VAL A 27 -4.11 -11.05 -18.13
N ASP A 28 -4.07 -11.90 -19.16
CA ASP A 28 -5.08 -12.93 -19.43
C ASP A 28 -5.07 -14.14 -18.47
N TRP A 29 -4.02 -14.35 -17.66
CA TRP A 29 -3.90 -15.55 -16.82
C TRP A 29 -3.39 -15.31 -15.39
N GLY A 30 -3.12 -14.07 -14.99
CA GLY A 30 -2.51 -13.73 -13.70
C GLY A 30 -3.34 -12.86 -12.75
N TRP A 31 -2.78 -12.58 -11.57
CA TRP A 31 -3.31 -11.60 -10.62
C TRP A 31 -2.63 -10.26 -10.85
N HIS A 32 -3.35 -9.30 -11.46
CA HIS A 32 -2.79 -7.99 -11.83
C HIS A 32 -3.50 -6.79 -11.20
N GLY A 33 -4.48 -7.04 -10.32
CA GLY A 33 -5.17 -5.99 -9.58
C GLY A 33 -4.24 -5.32 -8.55
N GLY A 34 -3.83 -4.09 -8.83
CA GLY A 34 -3.27 -3.19 -7.83
C GLY A 34 -4.35 -2.75 -6.84
N PHE A 35 -4.08 -2.83 -5.54
CA PHE A 35 -4.94 -2.25 -4.51
C PHE A 35 -4.26 -1.04 -3.88
N PRO A 36 -4.15 0.09 -4.60
CA PRO A 36 -3.40 1.26 -4.14
C PRO A 36 -3.91 1.81 -2.80
N LYS A 37 -5.24 1.78 -2.60
CA LYS A 37 -5.88 2.16 -1.33
C LYS A 37 -5.68 1.11 -0.24
N GLY A 38 -5.75 -0.17 -0.58
CA GLY A 38 -5.52 -1.28 0.35
C GLY A 38 -4.11 -1.25 0.92
N LEU A 39 -3.11 -1.01 0.07
CA LEU A 39 -1.71 -0.87 0.50
C LEU A 39 -1.52 0.29 1.49
N GLN A 40 -2.16 1.44 1.24
CA GLN A 40 -2.09 2.59 2.14
C GLN A 40 -2.76 2.32 3.49
N ILE A 41 -3.97 1.74 3.50
CA ILE A 41 -4.69 1.42 4.73
C ILE A 41 -3.91 0.40 5.56
N SER A 42 -3.46 -0.70 4.95
CA SER A 42 -2.67 -1.73 5.63
C SER A 42 -1.32 -1.18 6.12
N GLY A 43 -0.68 -0.32 5.34
CA GLY A 43 0.56 0.34 5.73
C GLY A 43 0.40 1.22 6.98
N TRP A 44 -0.65 2.05 7.01
CA TRP A 44 -0.95 2.88 8.18
C TRP A 44 -1.35 2.06 9.40
N PHE A 45 -2.10 0.97 9.19
CA PHE A 45 -2.43 0.02 10.26
C PHE A 45 -1.17 -0.59 10.88
N CYS A 46 -0.24 -1.11 10.08
CA CYS A 46 1.02 -1.65 10.57
C CYS A 46 1.88 -0.59 11.28
N THR A 47 1.94 0.62 10.74
CA THR A 47 2.65 1.75 11.35
C THR A 47 2.09 2.07 12.74
N PHE A 48 0.77 2.11 12.87
CA PHE A 48 0.09 2.33 14.14
C PHE A 48 0.33 1.18 15.12
N ALA A 49 0.24 -0.07 14.65
CA ALA A 49 0.49 -1.26 15.48
C ALA A 49 1.91 -1.25 16.07
N MET A 50 2.93 -0.94 15.27
CA MET A 50 4.31 -0.81 15.75
C MET A 50 4.49 0.33 16.77
N GLY A 51 3.82 1.47 16.57
CA GLY A 51 3.82 2.55 17.56
C GLY A 51 3.18 2.13 18.89
N MET A 52 2.09 1.35 18.84
CA MET A 52 1.44 0.81 20.04
C MET A 52 2.32 -0.17 20.80
N MET A 53 3.22 -0.90 20.14
CA MET A 53 4.15 -1.84 20.80
C MET A 53 5.15 -1.16 21.73
N LEU A 54 5.26 0.17 21.70
CA LEU A 54 6.02 0.94 22.69
C LEU A 54 5.32 1.00 24.06
N VAL A 55 4.02 0.68 24.11
CA VAL A 55 3.19 0.64 25.32
C VAL A 55 2.94 -0.83 25.66
N GLY A 56 3.53 -1.33 26.75
CA GLY A 56 3.38 -2.73 27.15
C GLY A 56 4.44 -3.16 28.15
N ASN A 57 4.59 -4.47 28.37
CA ASN A 57 5.43 -5.05 29.43
C ASN A 57 6.95 -4.68 29.39
N HIS A 58 7.41 -3.95 28.39
CA HIS A 58 8.80 -3.50 28.32
C HIS A 58 8.98 -2.23 29.16
N GLN A 59 9.97 -2.22 30.07
CA GLN A 59 10.37 -1.06 30.88
C GLN A 59 11.09 0.01 30.03
N GLY A 60 10.43 0.45 28.96
CA GLY A 60 10.87 1.45 28.01
C GLY A 60 10.29 2.83 28.32
N ILE A 61 10.62 3.82 27.49
CA ILE A 61 10.34 5.24 27.78
C ILE A 61 8.85 5.58 27.92
N LEU A 62 7.98 4.92 27.13
CA LEU A 62 6.54 5.15 27.12
C LEU A 62 5.78 4.28 28.14
N SER A 63 6.42 3.22 28.66
CA SER A 63 5.83 2.32 29.65
C SER A 63 6.28 2.61 31.09
N GLY A 64 6.98 3.71 31.33
CA GLY A 64 7.40 4.14 32.68
C GLY A 64 8.81 3.70 33.11
N GLY A 65 9.65 3.24 32.19
CA GLY A 65 11.06 2.94 32.45
C GLY A 65 11.96 4.18 32.38
N ASN A 66 13.09 4.14 33.10
CA ASN A 66 14.02 5.29 33.26
C ASN A 66 14.96 5.55 32.06
N GLY A 67 14.65 5.04 30.86
CA GLY A 67 15.48 5.29 29.67
C GLY A 67 15.12 4.49 28.43
N PHE A 68 15.72 4.87 27.29
CA PHE A 68 15.56 4.19 26.00
C PHE A 68 16.17 2.80 26.04
N LYS A 69 15.38 1.79 25.63
CA LYS A 69 15.91 0.46 25.30
C LYS A 69 16.24 0.40 23.81
N ALA A 70 17.19 -0.46 23.45
CA ALA A 70 17.51 -0.69 22.05
C ALA A 70 16.27 -1.07 21.23
N ALA A 71 15.36 -1.88 21.80
CA ALA A 71 14.10 -2.26 21.19
C ALA A 71 13.19 -1.05 20.90
N ASP A 72 13.07 -0.09 21.83
CA ASP A 72 12.24 1.11 21.64
C ASP A 72 12.78 1.98 20.50
N ILE A 73 14.11 2.12 20.43
CA ILE A 73 14.76 2.89 19.37
C ILE A 73 14.46 2.28 18.01
N TRP A 74 14.58 0.95 17.87
CA TRP A 74 14.25 0.26 16.63
C TRP A 74 12.77 0.40 16.27
N LEU A 75 11.87 0.24 17.24
CA LEU A 75 10.43 0.44 16.99
C LEU A 75 10.13 1.87 16.52
N ILE A 76 10.71 2.89 17.15
CA ILE A 76 10.53 4.28 16.76
C ILE A 76 11.08 4.53 15.35
N VAL A 77 12.30 4.07 15.06
CA VAL A 77 12.94 4.27 13.74
C VAL A 77 12.11 3.63 12.62
N ILE A 78 11.68 2.38 12.80
CA ILE A 78 10.89 1.69 11.77
C ILE A 78 9.50 2.33 11.66
N THR A 79 8.87 2.72 12.76
CA THR A 79 7.56 3.41 12.74
C THR A 79 7.63 4.73 11.98
N VAL A 80 8.62 5.56 12.29
CA VAL A 80 8.83 6.84 11.60
C VAL A 80 9.19 6.60 10.13
N GLY A 81 10.05 5.62 9.84
CA GLY A 81 10.41 5.25 8.48
C GLY A 81 9.20 4.83 7.64
N MET A 82 8.31 4.01 8.19
CA MET A 82 7.07 3.60 7.53
C MET A 82 6.13 4.79 7.31
N ALA A 83 5.91 5.63 8.33
CA ALA A 83 5.07 6.81 8.21
C ALA A 83 5.57 7.77 7.12
N VAL A 84 6.87 8.05 7.10
CA VAL A 84 7.50 8.89 6.07
C VAL A 84 7.38 8.24 4.68
N GLY A 85 7.63 6.94 4.56
CA GLY A 85 7.48 6.20 3.30
C GLY A 85 6.06 6.25 2.74
N LEU A 86 5.04 6.07 3.59
CA LEU A 86 3.63 6.15 3.19
C LEU A 86 3.22 7.56 2.80
N LEU A 87 3.69 8.58 3.53
CA LEU A 87 3.46 9.98 3.18
C LEU A 87 4.14 10.35 1.85
N TRP A 88 5.35 9.86 1.61
CA TRP A 88 6.02 10.03 0.31
C TRP A 88 5.22 9.36 -0.80
N ASP A 89 4.81 8.10 -0.63
CA ASP A 89 3.99 7.39 -1.60
C ASP A 89 2.69 8.16 -1.93
N LEU A 90 1.99 8.68 -0.91
CA LEU A 90 0.82 9.56 -1.12
C LEU A 90 1.17 10.82 -1.92
N ARG A 91 2.30 11.46 -1.60
CA ARG A 91 2.76 12.67 -2.30
C ARG A 91 3.11 12.39 -3.76
N ARG A 92 3.84 11.30 -4.04
CA ARG A 92 4.21 10.89 -5.41
C ARG A 92 2.97 10.62 -6.26
N ARG A 93 1.99 9.90 -5.71
CA ARG A 93 0.73 9.60 -6.40
C ARG A 93 -0.09 10.85 -6.74
N ARG A 94 -0.03 11.89 -5.91
CA ARG A 94 -0.70 13.17 -6.18
C ARG A 94 0.00 14.01 -7.26
N LEU A 95 1.30 13.80 -7.47
CA LEU A 95 2.11 14.58 -8.40
C LEU A 95 2.36 13.89 -9.75
N SER A 96 1.83 12.68 -9.95
CA SER A 96 2.04 11.86 -11.14
C SER A 96 1.62 12.54 -12.46
N TRP A 97 0.72 13.52 -12.40
CA TRP A 97 0.25 14.29 -13.56
C TRP A 97 1.25 15.34 -14.05
N ARG A 98 2.30 15.62 -13.29
CA ARG A 98 3.24 16.73 -13.55
C ARG A 98 4.56 16.31 -14.16
N ASP A 99 4.81 15.00 -14.23
CA ASP A 99 6.02 14.38 -14.81
C ASP A 99 5.71 13.67 -16.16
N ARG A 100 4.68 14.12 -16.91
CA ARG A 100 4.39 13.69 -18.29
C ARG A 100 4.64 14.81 -19.29
#